data_AF-A0A1V2EW66-F1
#
_entry.id   AF-A0A1V2EW66-F1
#
_cell.length_a   1.000
_cell.length_b   1.000
_cell.length_c   1.000
_cell.angle_alpha   90.00
_cell.angle_beta   90.00
_cell.angle_gamma   90.00
#
_symmetry.space_group_name_H-M   'P 1'
#
loop_
_entity.id
_entity.type
_entity.pdbx_description
1 polymer ?
#
loop_
_entity_poly.entity_id
_entity_poly.type
_entity_poly.pdbx_seq_one_letter_code
_entity_poly.pdbx_strand_id
1 'polypeptide(L)'
;MRLALAATLLLAAAPALAQNPAHDPTCSNVRVALPPELSGWSEQAPVAAGITAGGGASVVPGQAVLVSLHPANLLTLRPAPQAVTANGGTLTLTIDAPGTYRVALGGKAWVDLVRDGKALSAAAHGHGPKCTGVRKMVDFALTAGSYTIQLSGSEASSLALMVARLG
;
A
#
# COMPACT_ATOMS: atom_id res chain seq x y z
N MET A 1 -41.95 25.84 45.82
CA MET A 1 -41.47 24.57 45.22
C MET A 1 -42.05 24.44 43.82
N ARG A 2 -41.27 24.77 42.78
CA ARG A 2 -41.66 24.60 41.36
C ARG A 2 -40.49 23.91 40.65
N LEU A 3 -40.62 22.61 40.43
CA LEU A 3 -39.77 21.85 39.52
C LEU A 3 -40.50 21.75 38.17
N ALA A 4 -39.80 22.04 37.07
CA ALA A 4 -40.08 21.41 35.79
C ALA A 4 -38.84 21.47 34.87
N LEU A 5 -38.13 20.35 34.87
CA LEU A 5 -37.29 19.70 33.87
C LEU A 5 -36.88 20.50 32.60
N ALA A 6 -35.57 20.75 32.49
CA ALA A 6 -34.89 20.95 31.22
C ALA A 6 -34.56 19.59 30.59
N ALA A 7 -35.08 19.32 29.38
CA ALA A 7 -34.74 18.13 28.60
C ALA A 7 -33.50 18.41 27.74
N THR A 8 -32.36 17.83 28.13
CA THR A 8 -31.10 17.90 27.37
C THR A 8 -31.13 16.87 26.24
N LEU A 9 -31.19 17.34 24.99
CA LEU A 9 -31.12 16.52 23.79
C LEU A 9 -29.65 16.10 23.55
N LEU A 10 -29.29 14.85 23.86
CA LEU A 10 -27.97 14.29 23.51
C LEU A 10 -27.93 13.95 22.01
N LEU A 11 -27.22 14.75 21.22
CA LEU A 11 -26.82 14.39 19.86
C LEU A 11 -25.74 13.30 19.93
N ALA A 12 -26.09 12.07 19.60
CA ALA A 12 -25.13 10.99 19.40
C ALA A 12 -24.41 11.19 18.06
N ALA A 13 -23.16 11.63 18.09
CA ALA A 13 -22.29 11.62 16.92
C ALA A 13 -21.91 10.16 16.60
N ALA A 14 -22.51 9.59 15.55
CA ALA A 14 -22.10 8.29 15.04
C ALA A 14 -20.65 8.38 14.51
N PRO A 15 -19.77 7.42 14.83
CA PRO A 15 -18.42 7.41 14.29
C PRO A 15 -18.52 7.12 12.80
N ALA A 16 -18.03 8.03 11.96
CA ALA A 16 -17.85 7.77 10.55
C ALA A 16 -16.77 6.70 10.39
N LEU A 17 -17.18 5.45 10.15
CA LEU A 17 -16.26 4.40 9.75
C LEU A 17 -15.64 4.83 8.41
N ALA A 18 -14.34 5.13 8.42
CA ALA A 18 -13.57 5.42 7.21
C ALA A 18 -13.72 4.24 6.24
N GLN A 19 -14.57 4.42 5.22
CA GLN A 19 -14.85 3.40 4.22
C GLN A 19 -13.55 3.07 3.49
N ASN A 20 -13.21 1.77 3.42
CA ASN A 20 -12.07 1.31 2.65
C ASN A 20 -12.57 1.00 1.23
N PRO A 21 -12.36 1.87 0.22
CA PRO A 21 -12.92 1.68 -1.12
C PRO A 21 -12.42 0.40 -1.82
N ALA A 22 -11.30 -0.18 -1.35
CA ALA A 22 -10.81 -1.47 -1.83
C ALA A 22 -11.64 -2.67 -1.34
N HIS A 23 -12.38 -2.54 -0.23
CA HIS A 23 -13.21 -3.60 0.37
C HIS A 23 -14.63 -3.07 0.66
N ASP A 24 -15.13 -2.16 -0.19
CA ASP A 24 -16.50 -1.68 -0.13
C ASP A 24 -17.45 -2.86 -0.46
N PRO A 25 -18.37 -3.24 0.43
CA PRO A 25 -19.28 -4.36 0.19
C PRO A 25 -20.19 -4.15 -1.02
N THR A 26 -20.39 -2.91 -1.48
CA THR A 26 -21.11 -2.63 -2.72
C THR A 26 -20.36 -3.10 -3.97
N CYS A 27 -19.06 -3.39 -3.84
CA CYS A 27 -18.21 -3.87 -4.94
C CYS A 27 -18.23 -5.39 -5.13
N SER A 28 -18.89 -6.18 -4.27
CA SER A 28 -18.81 -7.65 -4.28
C SER A 28 -19.19 -8.32 -5.62
N ASN A 29 -19.99 -7.65 -6.45
CA ASN A 29 -20.40 -8.16 -7.78
C ASN A 29 -20.07 -7.18 -8.92
N VAL A 30 -19.24 -6.17 -8.66
CA VAL A 30 -18.88 -5.16 -9.66
C VAL A 30 -17.54 -5.53 -10.27
N ARG A 31 -17.51 -5.74 -11.59
CA ARG A 31 -16.26 -5.81 -12.35
C ARG A 31 -16.02 -4.46 -13.02
N VAL A 32 -15.08 -3.70 -12.50
CA VAL A 32 -14.61 -2.46 -13.14
C VAL A 32 -13.43 -2.75 -14.06
N ALA A 33 -13.36 -2.03 -15.16
CA ALA A 33 -12.14 -2.01 -15.96
C ALA A 33 -11.04 -1.33 -15.15
N LEU A 34 -9.89 -2.00 -15.02
CA LEU A 34 -8.69 -1.38 -14.46
C LEU A 34 -8.15 -0.35 -15.47
N PRO A 35 -7.64 0.80 -14.99
CA PRO A 35 -6.85 1.69 -15.82
C PRO A 35 -5.71 0.93 -16.52
N PRO A 36 -5.29 1.32 -17.74
CA PRO A 36 -4.28 0.58 -18.51
C PRO A 36 -2.99 0.27 -17.71
N GLU A 37 -2.52 1.23 -16.92
CA GLU A 37 -1.33 1.12 -16.09
C GLU A 37 -1.47 0.10 -14.94
N LEU A 38 -2.70 -0.25 -14.55
CA LEU A 38 -3.02 -1.25 -13.52
C LEU A 38 -3.62 -2.53 -14.10
N SER A 39 -3.55 -2.75 -15.41
CA SER A 39 -4.14 -3.92 -16.08
C SER A 39 -3.68 -5.27 -15.49
N GLY A 40 -2.43 -5.37 -15.04
CA GLY A 40 -1.89 -6.56 -14.37
C GLY A 40 -2.37 -6.78 -12.92
N TRP A 41 -3.15 -5.86 -12.33
CA TRP A 41 -3.49 -5.88 -10.89
C TRP A 41 -4.22 -7.15 -10.44
N SER A 42 -5.03 -7.74 -11.31
CA SER A 42 -5.83 -8.93 -10.98
C SER A 42 -5.01 -10.22 -10.93
N GLU A 43 -3.81 -10.23 -11.51
CA GLU A 43 -2.93 -11.40 -11.60
C GLU A 43 -1.87 -11.35 -10.51
N GLN A 44 -2.27 -11.64 -9.27
CA GLN A 44 -1.40 -11.50 -8.10
C GLN A 44 -0.59 -12.77 -7.84
N ALA A 45 0.57 -12.89 -8.47
CA ALA A 45 1.45 -14.03 -8.26
C ALA A 45 1.98 -14.06 -6.81
N PRO A 46 1.92 -15.20 -6.09
CA PRO A 46 2.39 -15.26 -4.71
C PRO A 46 3.92 -15.16 -4.67
N VAL A 47 4.43 -14.30 -3.79
CA VAL A 47 5.87 -14.11 -3.56
C VAL A 47 6.18 -13.97 -2.07
N ALA A 48 7.45 -14.10 -1.69
CA ALA A 48 7.91 -13.89 -0.32
C ALA A 48 8.71 -12.59 -0.18
N ALA A 49 8.45 -11.84 0.90
CA ALA A 49 9.28 -10.71 1.28
C ALA A 49 10.59 -11.17 1.94
N GLY A 50 11.61 -10.31 1.86
CA GLY A 50 12.81 -10.41 2.68
C GLY A 50 12.63 -9.73 4.03
N ILE A 51 13.60 -9.92 4.93
CA ILE A 51 13.63 -9.30 6.26
C ILE A 51 14.65 -8.14 6.35
N THR A 52 15.50 -7.96 5.35
CA THR A 52 16.54 -6.91 5.28
C THR A 52 16.63 -6.33 3.88
N ALA A 53 17.17 -5.12 3.74
CA ALA A 53 17.40 -4.48 2.44
C ALA A 53 18.13 -5.42 1.45
N GLY A 54 17.72 -5.40 0.18
CA GLY A 54 18.21 -6.29 -0.87
C GLY A 54 17.66 -7.73 -0.84
N GLY A 55 16.88 -8.11 0.18
CA GLY A 55 16.22 -9.41 0.24
C GLY A 55 14.77 -9.39 -0.27
N GLY A 56 14.22 -10.58 -0.53
CA GLY A 56 12.85 -10.78 -1.00
C GLY A 56 12.77 -10.96 -2.52
N ALA A 57 11.55 -11.15 -3.02
CA ALA A 57 11.29 -11.30 -4.44
C ALA A 57 11.55 -10.00 -5.23
N SER A 58 11.91 -10.16 -6.49
CA SER A 58 12.01 -9.07 -7.46
C SER A 58 10.63 -8.72 -8.02
N VAL A 59 10.31 -7.42 -8.02
CA VAL A 59 9.09 -6.88 -8.62
C VAL A 59 9.39 -6.37 -10.01
N VAL A 60 8.59 -6.81 -10.98
CA VAL A 60 8.64 -6.35 -12.36
C VAL A 60 7.53 -5.32 -12.58
N PRO A 61 7.83 -4.10 -13.08
CA PRO A 61 6.79 -3.14 -13.40
C PRO A 61 5.74 -3.73 -14.36
N GLY A 62 4.46 -3.52 -14.05
CA GLY A 62 3.34 -4.08 -14.80
C GLY A 62 2.83 -5.44 -14.32
N GLN A 63 3.51 -6.08 -13.35
CA GLN A 63 3.08 -7.36 -12.77
C GLN A 63 2.68 -7.17 -11.30
N ALA A 64 1.52 -7.70 -10.93
CA ALA A 64 1.08 -7.70 -9.54
C ALA A 64 1.57 -8.94 -8.81
N VAL A 65 1.82 -8.77 -7.51
CA VAL A 65 2.27 -9.84 -6.63
C VAL A 65 1.46 -9.84 -5.33
N LEU A 66 1.18 -11.02 -4.78
CA LEU A 66 0.66 -11.19 -3.42
C LEU A 66 1.83 -11.53 -2.51
N VAL A 67 2.28 -10.52 -1.76
CA VAL A 67 3.49 -10.60 -0.94
C VAL A 67 3.17 -11.24 0.39
N SER A 68 3.85 -12.34 0.74
CA SER A 68 3.87 -12.88 2.10
C SER A 68 4.82 -12.05 2.96
N LEU A 69 4.30 -11.46 4.04
CA LEU A 69 5.01 -10.56 4.93
C LEU A 69 5.50 -11.28 6.19
N HIS A 70 6.51 -10.71 6.84
CA HIS A 70 7.04 -11.19 8.11
C HIS A 70 6.55 -10.32 9.28
N PRO A 71 6.45 -10.90 10.49
CA PRO A 71 6.30 -10.13 11.72
C PRO A 71 7.38 -9.05 11.87
N ALA A 72 6.97 -7.89 12.37
CA ALA A 72 7.81 -6.70 12.56
C ALA A 72 9.11 -6.95 13.31
N ASN A 73 9.07 -7.80 14.33
CA ASN A 73 10.22 -8.12 15.18
C ASN A 73 11.33 -8.91 14.47
N LEU A 74 11.06 -9.45 13.28
CA LEU A 74 12.07 -10.11 12.43
C LEU A 74 12.75 -9.15 11.46
N LEU A 75 12.23 -7.93 11.30
CA LEU A 75 12.65 -7.03 10.25
C LEU A 75 13.84 -6.15 10.66
N THR A 76 14.79 -5.98 9.75
CA THR A 76 15.81 -4.93 9.80
C THR A 76 15.64 -4.00 8.60
N LEU A 77 14.77 -3.01 8.78
CA LEU A 77 14.44 -2.02 7.75
C LEU A 77 15.32 -0.77 7.89
N ARG A 78 15.91 -0.30 6.80
CA ARG A 78 16.79 0.87 6.79
C ARG A 78 16.61 1.73 5.51
N PRO A 79 16.24 3.01 5.65
CA PRO A 79 16.03 3.76 6.89
C PRO A 79 14.84 3.24 7.71
N ALA A 80 14.77 3.66 8.98
CA ALA A 80 13.68 3.28 9.86
C ALA A 80 12.34 3.78 9.26
N PRO A 81 11.34 2.91 9.09
CA PRO A 81 10.06 3.30 8.49
C PRO A 81 9.23 4.12 9.47
N GLN A 82 8.19 4.78 8.96
CA GLN A 82 7.29 5.59 9.77
C GLN A 82 6.50 4.79 10.80
N ALA A 83 6.19 3.52 10.52
CA ALA A 83 5.63 2.60 11.50
C ALA A 83 6.24 1.22 11.32
N VAL A 84 6.46 0.51 12.42
CA VAL A 84 7.13 -0.81 12.40
C VAL A 84 6.19 -1.98 12.63
N THR A 85 4.98 -1.79 13.17
CA THR A 85 4.03 -2.87 13.51
C THR A 85 2.92 -3.06 12.45
N ALA A 86 2.31 -4.21 12.25
CA ALA A 86 2.57 -5.53 12.83
C ALA A 86 3.42 -6.42 11.90
N ASN A 87 3.26 -6.28 10.59
CA ASN A 87 3.98 -7.04 9.57
C ASN A 87 4.61 -6.12 8.51
N GLY A 88 5.60 -6.64 7.81
CA GLY A 88 6.31 -5.94 6.75
C GLY A 88 7.33 -6.84 6.04
N GLY A 89 8.24 -6.21 5.31
CA GLY A 89 9.32 -6.90 4.62
C GLY A 89 9.88 -6.09 3.47
N THR A 90 10.83 -6.67 2.76
CA THR A 90 11.49 -6.03 1.62
C THR A 90 11.24 -6.77 0.32
N LEU A 91 11.26 -6.03 -0.78
CA LEU A 91 11.31 -6.55 -2.15
C LEU A 91 12.39 -5.76 -2.92
N THR A 92 12.81 -6.28 -4.07
CA THR A 92 13.72 -5.55 -4.96
C THR A 92 12.96 -5.05 -6.19
N LEU A 93 13.39 -3.93 -6.73
CA LEU A 93 12.82 -3.30 -7.93
C LEU A 93 13.94 -2.78 -8.81
N THR A 94 13.94 -3.16 -10.07
CA THR A 94 14.83 -2.60 -11.09
C THR A 94 14.02 -1.74 -12.04
N ILE A 95 14.52 -0.53 -12.30
CA ILE A 95 13.96 0.42 -13.24
C ILE A 95 14.92 0.57 -14.41
N ASP A 96 14.44 0.33 -15.63
CA ASP A 96 15.28 0.42 -16.82
C ASP A 96 15.22 1.81 -17.47
N ALA A 97 14.06 2.47 -17.36
CA ALA A 97 13.82 3.77 -17.96
C ALA A 97 13.32 4.79 -16.91
N PRO A 98 13.84 6.03 -16.92
CA PRO A 98 13.34 7.06 -16.04
C PRO A 98 11.86 7.35 -16.30
N GLY A 99 11.16 7.79 -15.25
CA GLY A 99 9.75 8.12 -15.33
C GLY A 99 9.10 8.21 -13.96
N THR A 100 7.79 8.44 -13.97
CA THR A 100 6.99 8.34 -12.75
C THR A 100 6.51 6.91 -12.61
N TYR A 101 6.74 6.32 -11.45
CA TYR A 101 6.28 4.97 -11.13
C TYR A 101 5.36 5.02 -9.92
N ARG A 102 4.24 4.32 -10.04
CA ARG A 102 3.26 4.14 -9.00
C ARG A 102 3.47 2.81 -8.31
N VAL A 103 3.53 2.84 -6.98
CA VAL A 103 3.42 1.64 -6.15
C VAL A 103 1.98 1.56 -5.62
N ALA A 104 1.22 0.59 -6.14
CA ALA A 104 -0.15 0.31 -5.74
C ALA A 104 -0.18 -0.82 -4.70
N LEU A 105 -0.95 -0.64 -3.62
CA LEU A 105 -1.10 -1.59 -2.53
C LEU A 105 -2.58 -1.94 -2.31
N GLY A 106 -2.87 -3.22 -2.06
CA GLY A 106 -4.22 -3.70 -1.81
C GLY A 106 -4.72 -3.48 -0.38
N GLY A 107 -3.81 -3.17 0.55
CA GLY A 107 -4.07 -3.13 1.99
C GLY A 107 -3.52 -1.88 2.69
N LYS A 108 -3.62 -1.87 4.03
CA LYS A 108 -2.98 -0.83 4.85
C LYS A 108 -1.51 -1.20 5.04
N ALA A 109 -0.62 -0.36 4.53
CA ALA A 109 0.81 -0.42 4.80
C ALA A 109 1.47 0.93 4.45
N TRP A 110 2.63 1.16 5.04
CA TRP A 110 3.63 2.10 4.56
C TRP A 110 4.44 1.44 3.46
N VAL A 111 4.87 2.26 2.50
CA VAL A 111 5.79 1.84 1.45
C VAL A 111 6.81 2.93 1.23
N ASP A 112 8.07 2.54 1.36
CA ASP A 112 9.22 3.40 1.06
C ASP A 112 10.00 2.77 -0.09
N LEU A 113 10.41 3.59 -1.06
CA LEU A 113 11.45 3.20 -2.01
C LEU A 113 12.79 3.70 -1.50
N VAL A 114 13.75 2.80 -1.39
CA VAL A 114 15.07 3.08 -0.83
C VAL A 114 16.14 2.87 -1.89
N ARG A 115 17.02 3.87 -2.04
CA ARG A 115 18.24 3.81 -2.85
C ARG A 115 19.38 4.46 -2.06
N ASP A 116 20.56 3.85 -2.11
CA ASP A 116 21.77 4.35 -1.44
C ASP A 116 21.56 4.67 0.05
N GLY A 117 20.79 3.81 0.73
CA GLY A 117 20.47 3.94 2.16
C GLY A 117 19.48 5.06 2.51
N LYS A 118 18.87 5.72 1.52
CA LYS A 118 17.92 6.83 1.71
C LYS A 118 16.56 6.48 1.14
N ALA A 119 15.50 6.77 1.90
CA ALA A 119 14.15 6.73 1.40
C ALA A 119 13.92 7.90 0.43
N LEU A 120 13.29 7.62 -0.70
CA LEU A 120 12.89 8.62 -1.68
C LEU A 120 11.62 9.32 -1.20
N SER A 121 11.51 10.61 -1.51
CA SER A 121 10.26 11.36 -1.34
C SER A 121 9.22 10.86 -2.35
N ALA A 122 8.01 10.60 -1.86
CA ALA A 122 6.86 10.37 -2.72
C ALA A 122 6.48 11.68 -3.44
N ALA A 123 6.20 11.57 -4.73
CA ALA A 123 5.71 12.67 -5.57
C ALA A 123 4.20 12.90 -5.40
N ALA A 124 3.43 11.83 -5.17
CA ALA A 124 1.99 11.91 -4.93
C ALA A 124 1.46 10.74 -4.10
N HIS A 125 0.31 10.95 -3.46
CA HIS A 125 -0.43 9.93 -2.72
C HIS A 125 -1.88 9.92 -3.22
N GLY A 126 -2.48 8.73 -3.32
CA GLY A 126 -3.87 8.60 -3.73
C GLY A 126 -4.51 7.28 -3.28
N HIS A 127 -5.82 7.21 -3.49
CA HIS A 127 -6.58 5.97 -3.38
C HIS A 127 -6.70 5.30 -4.75
N GLY A 128 -6.77 3.97 -4.74
CA GLY A 128 -7.08 3.24 -5.96
C GLY A 128 -8.49 3.53 -6.47
N PRO A 129 -8.76 3.28 -7.77
CA PRO A 129 -10.11 3.42 -8.30
C PRO A 129 -11.09 2.52 -7.56
N LYS A 130 -12.33 2.98 -7.38
CA LYS A 130 -13.37 2.25 -6.65
C LYS A 130 -13.56 0.83 -7.23
N CYS A 131 -13.76 -0.17 -6.36
CA CYS A 131 -14.00 -1.56 -6.74
C CYS A 131 -12.85 -2.30 -7.45
N THR A 132 -11.63 -1.76 -7.42
CA THR A 132 -10.45 -2.45 -7.99
C THR A 132 -9.70 -3.32 -7.00
N GLY A 133 -9.96 -3.16 -5.70
CA GLY A 133 -9.15 -3.75 -4.63
C GLY A 133 -7.81 -3.02 -4.38
N VAL A 134 -7.47 -1.98 -5.16
CA VAL A 134 -6.34 -1.10 -4.85
C VAL A 134 -6.76 -0.13 -3.75
N ARG A 135 -6.03 -0.14 -2.65
CA ARG A 135 -6.34 0.69 -1.48
C ARG A 135 -5.54 1.99 -1.44
N LYS A 136 -4.24 1.91 -1.73
CA LYS A 136 -3.30 3.03 -1.66
C LYS A 136 -2.43 3.03 -2.91
N MET A 137 -2.13 4.21 -3.42
CA MET A 137 -1.18 4.44 -4.49
C MET A 137 -0.18 5.52 -4.04
N VAL A 138 1.11 5.27 -4.28
CA VAL A 138 2.18 6.21 -3.98
C VAL A 138 3.06 6.33 -5.22
N ASP A 139 3.23 7.54 -5.70
CA ASP A 139 3.97 7.80 -6.95
C ASP A 139 5.38 8.30 -6.61
N PHE A 140 6.37 7.87 -7.38
CA PHE A 140 7.77 8.24 -7.24
C PHE A 140 8.36 8.62 -8.59
N ALA A 141 9.15 9.69 -8.64
CA ALA A 141 9.99 9.98 -9.79
C ALA A 141 11.26 9.11 -9.69
N LEU A 142 11.41 8.15 -10.61
CA LEU A 142 12.50 7.19 -10.59
C LEU A 142 13.43 7.39 -11.80
N THR A 143 14.70 7.11 -11.58
CA THR A 143 15.72 6.99 -12.63
C THR A 143 16.09 5.52 -12.80
N ALA A 144 16.82 5.20 -13.87
CA ALA A 144 17.30 3.84 -14.06
C ALA A 144 18.14 3.35 -12.86
N GLY A 145 18.05 2.06 -12.56
CA GLY A 145 18.79 1.36 -11.52
C GLY A 145 17.90 0.62 -10.51
N SER A 146 18.54 0.13 -9.44
CA SER A 146 17.89 -0.71 -8.44
C SER A 146 17.38 0.10 -7.23
N TYR A 147 16.30 -0.42 -6.64
CA TYR A 147 15.65 0.10 -5.45
C TYR A 147 15.26 -1.08 -4.55
N THR A 148 15.24 -0.83 -3.24
CA THR A 148 14.53 -1.68 -2.28
C THR A 148 13.14 -1.11 -2.05
N ILE A 149 12.10 -1.92 -2.19
CA ILE A 149 10.77 -1.60 -1.68
C ILE A 149 10.74 -2.05 -0.23
N GLN A 150 10.50 -1.13 0.71
CA GLN A 150 10.24 -1.45 2.11
C GLN A 150 8.76 -1.36 2.42
N LEU A 151 8.19 -2.46 2.88
CA LEU A 151 6.82 -2.54 3.39
C LEU A 151 6.86 -2.62 4.90
N SER A 152 5.97 -1.87 5.56
CA SER A 152 5.83 -1.88 7.01
C SER A 152 4.41 -1.44 7.37
N GLY A 153 4.00 -1.56 8.64
CA GLY A 153 2.70 -1.04 9.03
C GLY A 153 1.50 -1.93 8.70
N SER A 154 1.71 -3.17 8.22
CA SER A 154 0.60 -4.03 7.77
C SER A 154 0.05 -4.88 8.90
N GLU A 155 -1.26 -4.77 9.15
CA GLU A 155 -1.97 -5.70 10.04
C GLU A 155 -2.12 -7.09 9.42
N ALA A 156 -2.18 -7.16 8.08
CA ALA A 156 -2.26 -8.41 7.35
C ALA A 156 -0.87 -9.04 7.18
N SER A 157 -0.81 -10.38 7.20
CA SER A 157 0.39 -11.16 6.88
C SER A 157 0.64 -11.31 5.38
N SER A 158 -0.27 -10.84 4.53
CA SER A 158 -0.07 -10.74 3.09
C SER A 158 -0.59 -9.41 2.53
N LEU A 159 0.03 -8.94 1.45
CA LEU A 159 -0.29 -7.67 0.82
C LEU A 159 -0.13 -7.73 -0.70
N ALA A 160 -1.19 -7.42 -1.43
CA ALA A 160 -1.10 -7.22 -2.88
C ALA A 160 -0.29 -5.96 -3.18
N LEU A 161 0.67 -6.06 -4.09
CA LEU A 161 1.54 -4.97 -4.53
C LEU A 161 1.72 -5.03 -6.05
N MET A 162 1.73 -3.87 -6.69
CA MET A 162 2.12 -3.72 -8.09
C MET A 162 2.90 -2.43 -8.25
N VAL A 163 3.96 -2.45 -9.06
CA VAL A 163 4.63 -1.24 -9.53
C VAL A 163 4.19 -1.00 -10.97
N ALA A 164 3.74 0.20 -11.30
CA ALA A 164 3.28 0.57 -12.63
C ALA A 164 4.02 1.82 -13.11
N ARG A 165 4.44 1.86 -14.37
CA ARG A 165 4.95 3.09 -14.98
C ARG A 165 3.76 3.97 -15.39
N LEU A 166 3.81 5.26 -15.06
CA LEU A 166 2.84 6.25 -15.48
C LEU A 166 3.39 7.03 -16.68
N GLY A 167 2.66 7.08 -17.80
CA GLY A 167 2.99 7.91 -18.98
C GLY A 167 4.24 7.46 -19.73
#